data_AF-A0A7J8DFE7-F1
#
_entry.id   AF-A0A7J8DFE7-F1
#
_cell.length_a   1.000
_cell.length_b   1.000
_cell.length_c   1.000
_cell.angle_alpha   90.00
_cell.angle_beta   90.00
_cell.angle_gamma   90.00
#
_symmetry.space_group_name_H-M   'P 1'
#
loop_
_entity.id
_entity.type
_entity.pdbx_description
1 polymer ?
#
loop_
_entity_poly.entity_id
_entity_poly.type
_entity_poly.pdbx_seq_one_letter_code
_entity_poly.pdbx_strand_id
1 'polypeptide(L)'
;MGRSVALLWAGPMGARIPIPPHSHTAGTPHTQLWLQELELYFTEPQQLLDIFTKLEEQNLSLIQNTQEMEETLEELSFTLKNTQIRMDREVNQLKQWITTLMMSIAKEEEMAAELQLKARVFHFGQYKGALEDKVLESLNHKVLDVYRHCVSTQQESNLGTVQMLTIIEQQLDDLLENLERVPQIKVEQAEKAKEKERRQRLREEKAKMQKQQQEERLQRAQARAQAEIKKKKGRKLVCRSRPPAMKTKEEPEFELLDKEKEEQLFFFT
;
A
#
# COMPACT_ATOMS: atom_id res chain seq x y z
N MET A 1 28.32 -51.65 17.20
CA MET A 1 27.77 -52.49 18.28
C MET A 1 27.30 -53.78 17.65
N GLY A 2 28.12 -54.83 17.75
CA GLY A 2 27.86 -56.14 17.16
C GLY A 2 26.72 -56.84 17.91
N ARG A 3 25.73 -57.31 17.16
CA ARG A 3 24.72 -58.23 17.68
C ARG A 3 25.09 -59.62 17.18
N SER A 4 25.63 -60.44 18.09
CA SER A 4 25.70 -61.89 17.93
C SER A 4 24.28 -62.42 17.70
N VAL A 5 24.02 -62.96 16.52
CA VAL A 5 22.86 -63.79 16.27
C VAL A 5 23.25 -65.20 16.70
N ALA A 6 22.77 -65.62 17.87
CA ALA A 6 22.83 -67.01 18.29
C ALA A 6 21.89 -67.81 17.40
N LEU A 7 22.45 -68.51 16.41
CA LEU A 7 21.74 -69.55 15.66
C LEU A 7 21.45 -70.71 16.62
N LEU A 8 20.20 -70.81 17.05
CA LEU A 8 19.65 -71.97 17.71
C LEU A 8 19.62 -73.12 16.70
N TRP A 9 20.71 -73.89 16.68
CA TRP A 9 20.80 -75.17 16.01
C TRP A 9 19.96 -76.18 16.80
N ALA A 10 18.65 -76.23 16.52
CA ALA A 10 17.76 -77.29 17.00
C ALA A 10 17.76 -78.44 15.99
N GLY A 11 18.90 -79.12 15.87
CA GLY A 11 18.93 -80.45 15.25
C GLY A 11 18.21 -81.44 16.16
N PRO A 12 17.45 -82.42 15.62
CA PRO A 12 16.83 -83.44 16.43
C PRO A 12 17.93 -84.32 17.04
N MET A 13 18.34 -83.99 18.26
CA MET A 13 19.25 -84.81 19.04
C MET A 13 18.58 -86.16 19.33
N GLY A 14 19.20 -87.22 18.83
CA GLY A 14 19.20 -88.54 19.44
C GLY A 14 17.89 -89.30 19.36
N ALA A 15 17.68 -90.03 18.26
CA ALA A 15 16.97 -91.30 18.36
C ALA A 15 17.79 -92.23 19.27
N ARG A 16 17.50 -92.20 20.57
CA ARG A 16 17.99 -93.17 21.55
C ARG A 16 17.56 -94.56 21.07
N ILE A 17 18.54 -95.38 20.71
CA ILE A 17 18.35 -96.83 20.59
C ILE A 17 17.93 -97.32 21.99
N PRO A 18 16.82 -98.07 22.15
CA PRO A 18 16.39 -98.54 23.46
C PRO A 18 17.35 -99.61 23.97
N ILE A 19 17.90 -99.41 25.17
CA ILE A 19 18.66 -100.43 25.92
C ILE A 19 17.70 -101.03 26.96
N PRO A 20 17.44 -102.36 26.96
CA PRO A 20 16.60 -103.03 27.97
C PRO A 20 17.41 -103.43 29.23
N PRO A 21 16.74 -103.81 30.34
CA PRO A 21 17.25 -103.61 31.70
C PRO A 21 18.20 -104.72 32.18
N HIS A 22 19.19 -104.33 33.00
CA HIS A 22 20.04 -105.27 33.73
C HIS A 22 19.26 -106.01 34.82
N SER A 23 19.00 -107.31 34.61
CA SER A 23 18.59 -108.23 35.68
C SER A 23 19.83 -108.85 36.32
N HIS A 24 20.21 -108.36 37.50
CA HIS A 24 21.18 -109.04 38.37
C HIS A 24 20.45 -110.02 39.28
N THR A 25 20.61 -111.32 39.02
CA THR A 25 20.49 -112.38 40.03
C THR A 25 21.67 -113.33 39.87
N ALA A 26 22.45 -113.49 40.94
CA ALA A 26 23.69 -114.25 40.96
C ALA A 26 23.45 -115.69 41.45
N GLY A 27 24.07 -116.66 40.78
CA GLY A 27 24.49 -117.92 41.41
C GLY A 27 24.29 -119.20 40.59
N THR A 28 25.19 -119.52 39.64
CA THR A 28 25.78 -120.84 39.33
C THR A 28 26.61 -120.79 38.02
N PRO A 29 27.60 -121.69 37.80
CA PRO A 29 28.72 -121.44 36.91
C PRO A 29 28.38 -121.77 35.46
N HIS A 30 28.23 -120.74 34.62
CA HIS A 30 27.94 -120.92 33.20
C HIS A 30 28.97 -120.19 32.33
N THR A 31 30.21 -120.69 32.31
CA THR A 31 31.20 -120.29 31.30
C THR A 31 30.88 -120.84 29.89
N GLN A 32 29.79 -121.59 29.72
CA GLN A 32 29.32 -122.10 28.42
C GLN A 32 28.01 -121.46 27.89
N LEU A 33 27.44 -120.43 28.53
CA LEU A 33 26.22 -119.73 28.04
C LEU A 33 26.50 -118.35 27.46
N TRP A 34 27.73 -117.85 27.49
CA TRP A 34 28.06 -116.53 26.92
C TRP A 34 28.03 -116.50 25.38
N LEU A 35 27.97 -117.65 24.73
CA LEU A 35 27.91 -117.76 23.26
C LEU A 35 26.51 -118.02 22.70
N GLN A 36 25.49 -118.30 23.55
CA GLN A 36 24.17 -118.71 23.06
C GLN A 36 23.11 -117.59 23.05
N GLU A 37 23.45 -116.39 23.50
CA GLU A 37 22.57 -115.21 23.44
C GLU A 37 23.29 -113.92 23.01
N LEU A 38 24.37 -114.03 22.21
CA LEU A 38 24.79 -112.87 21.41
C LEU A 38 24.08 -112.94 20.07
N GLU A 39 22.87 -112.39 20.04
CA GLU A 39 22.22 -112.01 18.80
C GLU A 39 23.18 -111.04 18.06
N LEU A 40 23.79 -111.53 16.98
CA LEU A 40 24.73 -110.72 16.21
C LEU A 40 23.96 -109.53 15.64
N TYR A 41 24.36 -108.32 16.06
CA TYR A 41 23.72 -107.05 15.68
C TYR A 41 23.65 -106.87 14.15
N PHE A 42 24.56 -107.53 13.42
CA PHE A 42 24.53 -107.65 11.97
C PHE A 42 24.72 -109.11 11.58
N THR A 43 23.86 -109.62 10.71
CA THR A 43 23.87 -111.01 10.24
C THR A 43 24.65 -111.16 8.93
N GLU A 44 24.66 -110.11 8.11
CA GLU A 44 25.39 -110.02 6.84
C GLU A 44 26.22 -108.74 6.80
N PRO A 45 27.46 -108.78 6.31
CA PRO A 45 28.35 -107.61 6.26
C PRO A 45 27.80 -106.45 5.40
N GLN A 46 26.85 -106.73 4.50
CA GLN A 46 26.17 -105.73 3.67
C GLN A 46 25.25 -104.80 4.47
N GLN A 47 24.66 -105.27 5.58
CA GLN A 47 23.71 -104.48 6.39
C GLN A 47 24.34 -103.20 6.96
N LEU A 48 25.61 -103.25 7.33
CA LEU A 48 26.34 -102.08 7.83
C LEU A 48 26.66 -101.10 6.69
N LEU A 49 27.07 -101.61 5.53
CA LEU A 49 27.34 -100.78 4.35
C LEU A 49 26.06 -100.08 3.87
N ASP A 50 24.92 -100.76 3.88
CA ASP A 50 23.61 -100.17 3.55
C ASP A 50 23.16 -99.08 4.54
N ILE A 51 23.55 -99.19 5.81
CA ILE A 51 23.30 -98.14 6.80
C ILE A 51 24.21 -96.94 6.54
N PHE A 52 25.49 -97.17 6.22
CA PHE A 52 26.42 -96.10 5.87
C PHE A 52 26.01 -95.38 4.59
N THR A 53 25.59 -96.08 3.54
CA THR A 53 25.11 -95.46 2.30
C THR A 53 23.85 -94.64 2.54
N LYS A 54 22.87 -95.14 3.32
CA LYS A 54 21.70 -94.35 3.72
C LYS A 54 22.06 -93.11 4.54
N LEU A 55 23.03 -93.22 5.45
CA LEU A 55 23.52 -92.09 6.23
C LEU A 55 24.27 -91.07 5.36
N GLU A 56 25.04 -91.54 4.37
CA GLU A 56 25.70 -90.68 3.39
C GLU A 56 24.66 -89.94 2.53
N GLU A 57 23.65 -90.63 2.00
CA GLU A 57 22.54 -90.02 1.26
C GLU A 57 21.79 -88.97 2.11
N GLN A 58 21.48 -89.30 3.37
CA GLN A 58 20.83 -88.37 4.30
C GLN A 58 21.70 -87.15 4.60
N ASN A 59 23.00 -87.34 4.87
CA ASN A 59 23.93 -86.24 5.10
C ASN A 59 24.07 -85.35 3.87
N LEU A 60 24.17 -85.93 2.67
CA LEU A 60 24.21 -85.18 1.42
C LEU A 60 22.93 -84.38 1.20
N SER A 61 21.76 -84.97 1.48
CA SER A 61 20.47 -84.27 1.41
C SER A 61 20.38 -83.11 2.40
N LEU A 62 20.88 -83.29 3.64
CA LEU A 62 20.93 -82.22 4.63
C LEU A 62 21.86 -81.09 4.20
N ILE A 63 23.06 -81.42 3.70
CA ILE A 63 24.02 -80.43 3.19
C ILE A 63 23.38 -79.62 2.07
N GLN A 64 22.77 -80.28 1.09
CA GLN A 64 22.11 -79.62 -0.02
C GLN A 64 20.96 -78.71 0.46
N ASN A 65 20.11 -79.19 1.37
CA ASN A 65 19.02 -78.38 1.93
C ASN A 65 19.55 -77.15 2.68
N THR A 66 20.63 -77.31 3.45
CA THR A 66 21.25 -76.17 4.16
C THR A 66 21.85 -75.16 3.19
N GLN A 67 22.48 -75.59 2.10
CA GLN A 67 23.01 -74.69 1.06
C GLN A 67 21.88 -73.95 0.33
N GLU A 68 20.84 -74.65 -0.10
CA GLU A 68 19.66 -74.03 -0.73
C GLU A 68 19.01 -73.00 0.22
N MET A 69 18.89 -73.32 1.50
CA MET A 69 18.39 -72.40 2.52
C MET A 69 19.32 -71.19 2.70
N GLU A 70 20.64 -71.39 2.74
CA GLU A 70 21.62 -70.30 2.83
C GLU A 70 21.52 -69.35 1.64
N GLU A 71 21.44 -69.88 0.41
CA GLU A 71 21.25 -69.08 -0.81
C GLU A 71 19.96 -68.25 -0.74
N THR A 72 18.83 -68.85 -0.35
CA THR A 72 17.57 -68.10 -0.21
C THR A 72 17.65 -67.01 0.87
N LEU A 73 18.36 -67.26 1.98
CA LEU A 73 18.56 -66.26 3.03
C LEU A 73 19.46 -65.11 2.54
N GLU A 74 20.48 -65.40 1.74
CA GLU A 74 21.33 -64.37 1.13
C GLU A 74 20.55 -63.50 0.14
N GLU A 75 19.72 -64.10 -0.71
CA GLU A 75 18.82 -63.38 -1.63
C GLU A 75 17.83 -62.49 -0.87
N LEU A 76 17.20 -63.01 0.19
CA LEU A 76 16.31 -62.23 1.05
C LEU A 76 17.04 -61.10 1.77
N SER A 77 18.26 -61.33 2.25
CA SER A 77 19.10 -60.30 2.88
C SER A 77 19.46 -59.20 1.89
N PHE A 78 19.82 -59.57 0.65
CA PHE A 78 20.14 -58.63 -0.41
C PHE A 78 18.93 -57.77 -0.82
N THR A 79 17.78 -58.40 -1.02
CA THR A 79 16.53 -57.68 -1.34
C THR A 79 16.11 -56.74 -0.21
N LEU A 80 16.21 -57.17 1.06
CA LEU A 80 15.93 -56.32 2.22
C LEU A 80 16.88 -55.11 2.28
N LYS A 81 18.18 -55.31 2.08
CA LYS A 81 19.15 -54.19 2.04
C LYS A 81 18.83 -53.20 0.92
N ASN A 82 18.48 -53.69 -0.27
CA ASN A 82 18.13 -52.83 -1.39
C ASN A 82 16.83 -52.06 -1.16
N THR A 83 15.80 -52.70 -0.58
CA THR A 83 14.55 -52.01 -0.24
C THR A 83 14.76 -50.98 0.85
N GLN A 84 15.58 -51.29 1.87
CA GLN A 84 15.97 -50.34 2.91
C GLN A 84 16.67 -49.11 2.31
N ILE A 85 17.66 -49.31 1.44
CA ILE A 85 18.36 -48.21 0.76
C ILE A 85 17.38 -47.36 -0.08
N ARG A 86 16.42 -47.99 -0.76
CA ARG A 86 15.40 -47.28 -1.54
C ARG A 86 14.50 -46.44 -0.63
N MET A 87 13.98 -47.02 0.45
CA MET A 87 13.15 -46.31 1.42
C MET A 87 13.92 -45.15 2.06
N ASP A 88 15.19 -45.34 2.43
CA ASP A 88 16.02 -44.28 3.02
C ASP A 88 16.22 -43.11 2.04
N ARG A 89 16.37 -43.40 0.73
CA ARG A 89 16.41 -42.35 -0.31
C ARG A 89 15.09 -41.59 -0.40
N GLU A 90 13.96 -42.28 -0.43
CA GLU A 90 12.63 -41.66 -0.48
C GLU A 90 12.37 -40.80 0.76
N VAL A 91 12.71 -41.28 1.95
CA VAL A 91 12.62 -40.50 3.21
C VAL A 91 13.47 -39.25 3.14
N ASN A 92 14.70 -39.34 2.62
CA ASN A 92 15.57 -38.18 2.48
C ASN A 92 15.04 -37.16 1.46
N GLN A 93 14.45 -37.63 0.35
CA GLN A 93 13.78 -36.77 -0.63
C GLN A 93 12.57 -36.05 -0.01
N LEU A 94 11.73 -36.77 0.72
CA LEU A 94 10.58 -36.19 1.43
C LEU A 94 11.02 -35.14 2.45
N LYS A 95 12.09 -35.41 3.22
CA LYS A 95 12.66 -34.42 4.14
C LYS A 95 13.13 -33.16 3.42
N GLN A 96 13.82 -33.31 2.28
CA GLN A 96 14.24 -32.17 1.46
C GLN A 96 13.03 -31.37 0.95
N TRP A 97 11.98 -32.03 0.45
CA TRP A 97 10.76 -31.36 0.01
C TRP A 97 10.07 -30.61 1.15
N ILE A 98 9.97 -31.22 2.34
CA ILE A 98 9.45 -30.55 3.53
C ILE A 98 10.25 -29.28 3.83
N THR A 99 11.58 -29.35 3.84
CA THR A 99 12.41 -28.16 4.10
C THR A 99 12.19 -27.06 3.06
N THR A 100 12.11 -27.42 1.78
CA THR A 100 11.85 -26.46 0.69
C THR A 100 10.47 -25.82 0.82
N LEU A 101 9.44 -26.61 1.11
CA LEU A 101 8.07 -26.10 1.30
C LEU A 101 7.96 -25.20 2.54
N MET A 102 8.62 -25.56 3.64
CA MET A 102 8.67 -24.69 4.83
C MET A 102 9.35 -23.36 4.52
N MET A 103 10.44 -23.36 3.74
CA MET A 103 11.10 -22.12 3.31
C MET A 103 10.20 -21.28 2.39
N SER A 104 9.42 -21.90 1.49
CA SER A 104 8.49 -21.15 0.64
C SER A 104 7.33 -20.56 1.44
N ILE A 105 6.79 -21.30 2.42
CA ILE A 105 5.73 -20.80 3.30
C ILE A 105 6.23 -19.58 4.08
N ALA A 106 7.41 -19.67 4.70
CA ALA A 106 7.97 -18.56 5.46
C ALA A 106 8.19 -17.30 4.60
N LYS A 107 8.68 -17.47 3.36
CA LYS A 107 8.82 -16.35 2.41
C LYS A 107 7.48 -15.76 2.02
N GLU A 108 6.48 -16.59 1.74
CA GLU A 108 5.14 -16.13 1.36
C GLU A 108 4.46 -15.38 2.52
N GLU A 109 4.63 -15.88 3.76
CA GLU A 109 4.15 -15.21 4.97
C GLU A 109 4.82 -13.85 5.20
N GLU A 110 6.14 -13.75 4.98
CA GLU A 110 6.88 -12.47 5.02
C GLU A 110 6.35 -11.48 3.97
N MET A 111 6.21 -11.94 2.71
CA MET A 111 5.66 -11.14 1.63
C MET A 111 4.22 -10.69 1.91
N ALA A 112 3.39 -11.56 2.48
CA ALA A 112 2.02 -11.23 2.89
C ALA A 112 2.00 -10.18 4.00
N ALA A 113 2.89 -10.28 4.99
CA ALA A 113 3.04 -9.29 6.05
C ALA A 113 3.50 -7.93 5.51
N GLU A 114 4.47 -7.91 4.59
CA GLU A 114 4.91 -6.70 3.91
C GLU A 114 3.79 -6.04 3.11
N LEU A 115 3.04 -6.82 2.32
CA LEU A 115 1.93 -6.31 1.54
C LEU A 115 0.80 -5.79 2.44
N GLN A 116 0.53 -6.44 3.56
CA GLN A 116 -0.44 -5.96 4.54
C GLN A 116 0.01 -4.64 5.17
N LEU A 117 1.30 -4.51 5.50
CA LEU A 117 1.86 -3.26 6.01
C LEU A 117 1.75 -2.15 4.97
N LYS A 118 2.16 -2.42 3.72
CA LYS A 118 2.00 -1.50 2.59
C LYS A 118 0.54 -1.08 2.46
N ALA A 119 -0.38 -2.04 2.39
CA ALA A 119 -1.81 -1.77 2.29
C ALA A 119 -2.30 -0.89 3.44
N ARG A 120 -1.91 -1.16 4.70
CA ARG A 120 -2.26 -0.30 5.84
C ARG A 120 -1.70 1.11 5.67
N VAL A 121 -0.41 1.26 5.38
CA VAL A 121 0.25 2.57 5.19
C VAL A 121 -0.43 3.35 4.06
N PHE A 122 -0.71 2.71 2.92
CA PHE A 122 -1.42 3.32 1.80
C PHE A 122 -2.88 3.61 2.15
N HIS A 123 -3.57 2.79 2.95
CA HIS A 123 -4.95 3.04 3.36
C HIS A 123 -5.06 4.20 4.36
N PHE A 124 -4.11 4.33 5.27
CA PHE A 124 -3.97 5.55 6.09
C PHE A 124 -3.60 6.78 5.23
N GLY A 125 -2.86 6.58 4.13
CA GLY A 125 -2.58 7.62 3.13
C GLY A 125 -3.78 7.99 2.25
N GLN A 126 -4.71 7.08 1.97
CA GLN A 126 -5.86 7.30 1.09
C GLN A 126 -6.88 8.30 1.66
N TYR A 127 -6.91 8.51 2.98
CA TYR A 127 -7.72 9.59 3.56
C TYR A 127 -7.16 10.99 3.26
N LYS A 128 -5.87 11.10 2.91
CA LYS A 128 -5.28 12.34 2.39
C LYS A 128 -5.25 12.39 0.86
N GLY A 129 -5.02 11.25 0.20
CA GLY A 129 -5.01 11.15 -1.27
C GLY A 129 -6.29 11.66 -1.90
N ALA A 130 -7.48 11.27 -1.40
CA ALA A 130 -8.74 11.76 -1.98
C ALA A 130 -8.98 13.27 -1.81
N LEU A 131 -8.34 13.92 -0.82
CA LEU A 131 -8.37 15.37 -0.66
C LEU A 131 -7.33 16.05 -1.56
N GLU A 132 -6.11 15.49 -1.62
CA GLU A 132 -5.03 15.96 -2.47
C GLU A 132 -5.38 15.82 -3.97
N ASP A 133 -6.05 14.74 -4.37
CA ASP A 133 -6.55 14.50 -5.73
C ASP A 133 -7.59 15.55 -6.12
N LYS A 134 -8.52 15.90 -5.22
CA LYS A 134 -9.49 16.99 -5.46
C LYS A 134 -8.82 18.34 -5.62
N VAL A 135 -7.77 18.60 -4.83
CA VAL A 135 -6.98 19.84 -4.94
C VAL A 135 -6.21 19.86 -6.26
N LEU A 136 -5.61 18.75 -6.66
CA LEU A 136 -4.91 18.59 -7.95
C LEU A 136 -5.87 18.75 -9.13
N GLU A 137 -7.06 18.17 -9.07
CA GLU A 137 -8.10 18.36 -10.09
C GLU A 137 -8.55 19.82 -10.16
N SER A 138 -8.79 20.48 -9.03
CA SER A 138 -9.16 21.90 -8.98
C SER A 138 -8.07 22.79 -9.56
N LEU A 139 -6.80 22.50 -9.24
CA LEU A 139 -5.66 23.20 -9.80
C LEU A 139 -5.58 22.98 -11.32
N ASN A 140 -5.75 21.74 -11.78
CA ASN A 140 -5.72 21.43 -13.22
C ASN A 140 -6.82 22.19 -13.97
N HIS A 141 -8.03 22.27 -13.43
CA HIS A 141 -9.11 23.09 -14.01
C HIS A 141 -8.73 24.57 -14.07
N LYS A 142 -8.17 25.12 -12.99
CA LYS A 142 -7.72 26.52 -12.95
C LYS A 142 -6.64 26.80 -13.99
N VAL A 143 -5.67 25.91 -14.13
CA VAL A 143 -4.58 26.01 -15.12
C VAL A 143 -5.15 25.93 -16.55
N LEU A 144 -6.08 25.02 -16.80
CA LEU A 144 -6.80 24.92 -18.08
C LEU A 144 -7.56 26.21 -18.40
N ASP A 145 -8.27 26.78 -17.43
CA ASP A 145 -8.98 28.04 -17.60
C ASP A 145 -8.02 29.16 -17.99
N VAL A 146 -6.93 29.34 -17.25
CA VAL A 146 -5.92 30.38 -17.56
C VAL A 146 -5.29 30.14 -18.93
N TYR A 147 -4.92 28.90 -19.24
CA TYR A 147 -4.34 28.52 -20.53
C TYR A 147 -5.27 28.90 -21.69
N ARG A 148 -6.57 28.60 -21.59
CA ARG A 148 -7.57 28.96 -22.62
C ARG A 148 -7.73 30.46 -22.82
N HIS A 149 -7.60 31.26 -21.76
CA HIS A 149 -7.74 32.71 -21.84
C HIS A 149 -6.47 33.40 -22.35
N CYS A 150 -5.30 32.88 -21.98
CA CYS A 150 -4.00 33.45 -22.34
C CYS A 150 -3.52 32.99 -23.73
N VAL A 151 -3.84 31.76 -24.12
CA VAL A 151 -3.36 31.11 -25.35
C VAL A 151 -4.57 30.80 -26.24
N SER A 152 -5.08 31.81 -26.95
CA SER A 152 -6.25 31.70 -27.85
C SER A 152 -6.04 30.81 -29.09
N THR A 153 -4.97 30.02 -29.14
CA THR A 153 -4.61 29.18 -30.29
C THR A 153 -5.34 27.84 -30.21
N GLN A 154 -5.91 27.39 -31.34
CA GLN A 154 -6.72 26.17 -31.56
C GLN A 154 -5.98 24.84 -31.28
N GLN A 155 -4.96 24.83 -30.44
CA GLN A 155 -4.17 23.64 -30.17
C GLN A 155 -4.74 22.92 -28.94
N GLU A 156 -5.85 22.23 -29.19
CA GLU A 156 -6.47 21.25 -28.30
C GLU A 156 -5.64 19.94 -28.33
N SER A 157 -4.33 20.05 -28.07
CA SER A 157 -3.53 18.85 -27.79
C SER A 157 -3.67 18.50 -26.31
N ASN A 158 -3.69 17.20 -26.01
CA ASN A 158 -3.69 16.64 -24.66
C ASN A 158 -2.41 17.02 -23.89
N LEU A 159 -2.29 18.29 -23.50
CA LEU A 159 -1.14 18.83 -22.76
C LEU A 159 -1.32 18.53 -21.28
N GLY A 160 -0.24 18.07 -20.64
CA GLY A 160 -0.20 17.92 -19.20
C GLY A 160 -0.21 19.28 -18.48
N THR A 161 -0.65 19.32 -17.22
CA THR A 161 -0.72 20.56 -16.41
C THR A 161 0.60 21.33 -16.36
N VAL A 162 1.72 20.61 -16.25
CA VAL A 162 3.06 21.21 -16.24
C VAL A 162 3.38 21.88 -17.59
N GLN A 163 3.04 21.23 -18.70
CA GLN A 163 3.28 21.77 -20.04
C GLN A 163 2.45 23.03 -20.29
N MET A 164 1.18 23.06 -19.84
CA MET A 164 0.34 24.25 -19.91
C MET A 164 0.93 25.41 -19.11
N LEU A 165 1.45 25.16 -17.91
CA LEU A 165 2.11 26.17 -17.08
C LEU A 165 3.36 26.75 -17.76
N THR A 166 4.20 25.92 -18.36
CA THR A 166 5.39 26.38 -19.09
C THR A 166 5.02 27.31 -20.26
N ILE A 167 3.94 27.00 -20.97
CA ILE A 167 3.47 27.87 -22.07
C ILE A 167 2.92 29.19 -21.52
N ILE A 168 2.15 29.15 -20.42
CA ILE A 168 1.65 30.37 -19.76
C ILE A 168 2.81 31.26 -19.30
N GLU A 169 3.84 30.66 -18.69
CA GLU A 169 5.04 31.36 -18.24
C GLU A 169 5.74 32.04 -19.41
N GLN A 170 5.96 31.32 -20.51
CA GLN A 170 6.55 31.92 -21.72
C GLN A 170 5.73 33.08 -22.26
N GLN A 171 4.40 32.97 -22.30
CA GLN A 171 3.52 34.07 -22.75
C GLN A 171 3.61 35.28 -21.81
N LEU A 172 3.72 35.04 -20.50
CA LEU A 172 3.89 36.11 -19.52
C LEU A 172 5.21 36.84 -19.75
N ASP A 173 6.30 36.09 -19.94
CA ASP A 173 7.62 36.66 -20.21
C ASP A 173 7.64 37.48 -21.51
N ASP A 174 7.04 36.95 -22.58
CA ASP A 174 6.92 37.66 -23.86
C ASP A 174 6.12 38.98 -23.68
N LEU A 175 5.04 38.97 -22.89
CA LEU A 175 4.24 40.18 -22.62
C LEU A 175 5.00 41.20 -21.78
N LEU A 176 5.78 40.75 -20.78
CA LEU A 176 6.63 41.62 -19.98
C LEU A 176 7.73 42.26 -20.81
N GLU A 177 8.41 41.48 -21.66
CA GLU A 177 9.43 42.01 -22.57
C GLU A 177 8.83 43.04 -23.55
N ASN A 178 7.63 42.77 -24.07
CA ASN A 178 6.91 43.71 -24.92
C ASN A 178 6.55 45.00 -24.18
N LEU A 179 6.20 44.91 -22.88
CA LEU A 179 5.91 46.07 -22.03
C LEU A 179 7.16 46.93 -21.81
N GLU A 180 8.31 46.32 -21.56
CA GLU A 180 9.58 47.03 -21.40
C GLU A 180 10.06 47.71 -22.69
N ARG A 181 9.78 47.08 -23.83
CA ARG A 181 10.15 47.60 -25.16
C ARG A 181 9.18 48.63 -25.72
N VAL A 182 8.12 49.01 -25.00
CA VAL A 182 7.13 49.99 -25.50
C VAL A 182 7.82 51.33 -25.80
N PRO A 183 7.76 51.83 -27.04
CA PRO A 183 8.39 53.10 -27.39
C PRO A 183 7.82 54.27 -26.58
N GLN A 184 8.69 55.08 -25.99
CA GLN A 184 8.30 56.26 -25.17
C GLN A 184 7.34 57.21 -25.89
N ILE A 185 7.47 57.35 -27.22
CA ILE A 185 6.59 58.17 -28.06
C ILE A 185 5.12 57.74 -27.95
N LYS A 186 4.84 56.42 -27.89
CA LYS A 186 3.47 55.91 -27.74
C LYS A 186 2.93 56.18 -26.34
N VAL A 187 3.78 56.10 -25.31
CA VAL A 187 3.43 56.40 -23.93
C VAL A 187 3.04 57.87 -23.78
N GLU A 188 3.87 58.79 -24.29
CA GLU A 188 3.57 60.23 -24.26
C GLU A 188 2.26 60.59 -25.01
N GLN A 189 1.99 59.93 -26.13
CA GLN A 189 0.74 60.11 -26.87
C GLN A 189 -0.47 59.65 -26.06
N ALA A 190 -0.36 58.49 -25.38
CA ALA A 190 -1.40 57.97 -24.51
C ALA A 190 -1.64 58.87 -23.29
N GLU A 191 -0.58 59.39 -22.67
CA GLU A 191 -0.68 60.36 -21.58
C GLU A 191 -1.36 61.66 -22.02
N LYS A 192 -0.95 62.22 -23.16
CA LYS A 192 -1.58 63.42 -23.72
C LYS A 192 -3.06 63.19 -24.05
N ALA A 193 -3.41 62.00 -24.55
CA ALA A 193 -4.80 61.63 -24.82
C ALA A 193 -5.63 61.50 -23.53
N LYS A 194 -5.15 60.77 -22.52
CA LYS A 194 -5.77 60.64 -21.20
C LYS A 194 -5.96 61.99 -20.51
N GLU A 195 -4.94 62.83 -20.54
CA GLU A 195 -4.99 64.17 -19.93
C GLU A 195 -5.93 65.11 -20.70
N LYS A 196 -6.01 64.98 -22.04
CA LYS A 196 -7.00 65.72 -22.85
C LYS A 196 -8.43 65.27 -22.53
N GLU A 197 -8.66 63.97 -22.41
CA GLU A 197 -9.97 63.40 -22.03
C GLU A 197 -10.38 63.88 -20.64
N ARG A 198 -9.48 63.80 -19.66
CA ARG A 198 -9.72 64.30 -18.30
C ARG A 198 -10.10 65.78 -18.30
N ARG A 199 -9.35 66.62 -19.02
CA ARG A 199 -9.66 68.05 -19.18
C ARG A 199 -10.98 68.29 -19.89
N GLN A 200 -11.38 67.43 -20.82
CA GLN A 200 -12.66 67.51 -21.50
C GLN A 200 -13.80 67.16 -20.56
N ARG A 201 -13.72 66.04 -19.82
CA ARG A 201 -14.71 65.63 -18.81
C ARG A 201 -14.94 66.73 -17.78
N LEU A 202 -13.89 67.33 -17.24
CA LEU A 202 -14.00 68.42 -16.25
C LEU A 202 -14.66 69.69 -16.83
N ARG A 203 -14.39 70.02 -18.10
CA ARG A 203 -15.07 71.14 -18.78
C ARG A 203 -16.55 70.85 -19.02
N GLU A 204 -16.88 69.64 -19.44
CA GLU A 204 -18.26 69.21 -19.66
C GLU A 204 -19.04 69.19 -18.35
N GLU A 205 -18.47 68.70 -17.26
CA GLU A 205 -19.08 68.76 -15.92
C GLU A 205 -19.33 70.20 -15.48
N LYS A 206 -18.33 71.10 -15.62
CA LYS A 206 -18.50 72.52 -15.29
C LYS A 206 -19.58 73.20 -16.13
N ALA A 207 -19.63 72.91 -17.43
CA ALA A 207 -20.65 73.44 -18.33
C ALA A 207 -22.05 72.90 -17.98
N LYS A 208 -22.18 71.61 -17.63
CA LYS A 208 -23.42 71.01 -17.15
C LYS A 208 -23.91 71.69 -15.88
N MET A 209 -23.02 71.91 -14.89
CA MET A 209 -23.37 72.61 -13.66
C MET A 209 -23.84 74.05 -13.92
N GLN A 210 -23.17 74.79 -14.80
CA GLN A 210 -23.59 76.14 -15.19
C GLN A 210 -24.95 76.14 -15.90
N LYS A 211 -25.18 75.17 -16.80
CA LYS A 211 -26.46 75.03 -17.50
C LYS A 211 -27.59 74.72 -16.52
N GLN A 212 -27.38 73.80 -15.58
CA GLN A 212 -28.35 73.50 -14.52
C GLN A 212 -28.67 74.74 -13.68
N GLN A 213 -27.66 75.52 -13.27
CA GLN A 213 -27.88 76.78 -12.55
C GLN A 213 -28.66 77.81 -13.38
N GLN A 214 -28.41 77.90 -14.69
CA GLN A 214 -29.17 78.77 -15.59
C GLN A 214 -30.61 78.29 -15.77
N GLU A 215 -30.82 76.99 -15.97
CA GLU A 215 -32.13 76.37 -16.06
C GLU A 215 -32.93 76.57 -14.77
N GLU A 216 -32.32 76.39 -13.58
CA GLU A 216 -32.97 76.64 -12.29
C GLU A 216 -33.39 78.12 -12.15
N ARG A 217 -32.52 79.06 -12.57
CA ARG A 217 -32.85 80.50 -12.57
C ARG A 217 -34.02 80.81 -13.49
N LEU A 218 -34.01 80.27 -14.71
CA LEU A 218 -35.09 80.42 -15.69
C LEU A 218 -36.40 79.82 -15.16
N GLN A 219 -36.37 78.60 -14.63
CA GLN A 219 -37.53 77.95 -14.03
C GLN A 219 -38.09 78.75 -12.84
N ARG A 220 -37.22 79.25 -11.95
CA ARG A 220 -37.63 80.09 -10.82
C ARG A 220 -38.26 81.41 -11.29
N ALA A 221 -37.74 82.01 -12.37
CA ALA A 221 -38.33 83.22 -12.96
C ALA A 221 -39.70 82.93 -13.61
N GLN A 222 -39.82 81.83 -14.36
CA GLN A 222 -41.09 81.38 -14.94
C GLN A 222 -42.13 81.07 -13.87
N ALA A 223 -41.77 80.35 -12.81
CA ALA A 223 -42.66 80.06 -11.68
C ALA A 223 -43.13 81.34 -10.98
N ARG A 224 -42.27 82.36 -10.83
CA ARG A 224 -42.67 83.68 -10.31
C ARG A 224 -43.65 84.40 -11.25
N ALA A 225 -43.47 84.27 -12.57
CA ALA A 225 -44.35 84.89 -13.56
C ALA A 225 -45.72 84.20 -13.65
N GLN A 226 -45.76 82.87 -13.50
CA GLN A 226 -47.00 82.07 -13.49
C GLN A 226 -47.72 82.08 -12.14
N ALA A 227 -47.01 82.38 -11.05
CA ALA A 227 -47.62 82.49 -9.73
C ALA A 227 -48.74 83.54 -9.74
N GLU A 228 -49.89 83.13 -9.23
CA GLU A 228 -51.06 84.00 -9.18
C GLU A 228 -50.72 85.30 -8.43
N ILE A 229 -50.90 86.44 -9.12
CA ILE A 229 -50.68 87.76 -8.53
C ILE A 229 -51.77 88.00 -7.49
N LYS A 230 -51.46 87.66 -6.23
CA LYS A 230 -52.34 87.95 -5.09
C LYS A 230 -52.43 89.47 -4.91
N LYS A 231 -53.49 90.07 -5.47
CA LYS A 231 -53.82 91.49 -5.27
C LYS A 231 -54.13 91.72 -3.80
N LYS A 232 -53.19 92.34 -3.09
CA LYS A 232 -53.41 92.73 -1.70
C LYS A 232 -54.48 93.82 -1.66
N LYS A 233 -55.57 93.60 -0.93
CA LYS A 233 -56.56 94.65 -0.66
C LYS A 233 -56.05 95.50 0.52
N GLY A 234 -55.91 96.81 0.32
CA GLY A 234 -55.52 97.77 1.37
C GLY A 234 -54.08 98.30 1.27
N ARG A 235 -53.77 99.35 2.04
CA ARG A 235 -52.43 99.97 2.11
C ARG A 235 -51.45 99.03 2.84
N LYS A 236 -50.23 98.88 2.29
CA LYS A 236 -49.16 98.09 2.91
C LYS A 236 -48.75 98.74 4.24
N LEU A 237 -48.90 98.02 5.35
CA LEU A 237 -48.42 98.47 6.65
C LEU A 237 -46.89 98.60 6.58
N VAL A 238 -46.38 99.82 6.72
CA VAL A 238 -44.93 100.07 6.76
C VAL A 238 -44.49 99.86 8.20
N CYS A 239 -43.70 98.82 8.44
CA CYS A 239 -43.01 98.69 9.71
C CYS A 239 -42.04 99.86 9.84
N ARG A 240 -42.18 100.64 10.90
CA ARG A 240 -41.22 101.67 11.28
C ARG A 240 -39.93 100.99 11.75
N SER A 241 -38.81 101.71 11.71
CA SER A 241 -37.55 101.21 12.27
C SER A 241 -37.79 100.62 13.65
N ARG A 242 -37.31 99.40 13.88
CA ARG A 242 -37.28 98.85 15.24
C ARG A 242 -36.33 99.75 16.04
N PRO A 243 -36.71 100.18 17.25
CA PRO A 243 -35.79 100.93 18.10
C PRO A 243 -34.49 100.14 18.26
N PRO A 244 -33.33 100.81 18.39
CA PRO A 244 -32.05 100.14 18.61
C PRO A 244 -32.21 99.13 19.73
N ALA A 245 -31.84 97.87 19.45
CA ALA A 245 -31.86 96.84 20.48
C ALA A 245 -31.01 97.34 21.65
N MET A 246 -31.59 97.35 22.86
CA MET A 246 -30.80 97.56 24.05
C MET A 246 -29.75 96.47 24.08
N LYS A 247 -28.48 96.85 24.14
CA LYS A 247 -27.37 95.91 24.30
C LYS A 247 -27.54 95.22 25.65
N THR A 248 -28.24 94.10 25.68
CA THR A 248 -28.05 93.12 26.73
C THR A 248 -26.61 92.64 26.58
N LYS A 249 -25.85 92.65 27.67
CA LYS A 249 -24.55 91.97 27.73
C LYS A 249 -24.84 90.50 27.43
N GLU A 250 -24.57 90.07 26.21
CA GLU A 250 -24.51 88.65 25.90
C GLU A 250 -23.31 88.11 26.69
N GLU A 251 -23.58 87.24 27.66
CA GLU A 251 -22.53 86.37 28.16
C GLU A 251 -22.01 85.57 26.96
N PRO A 252 -20.67 85.40 26.84
CA PRO A 252 -20.12 84.69 25.70
C PRO A 252 -20.70 83.28 25.65
N GLU A 253 -21.53 83.04 24.64
CA GLU A 253 -21.93 81.70 24.23
C GLU A 253 -20.63 81.02 23.78
N PHE A 254 -20.10 80.14 24.62
CA PHE A 254 -19.04 79.23 24.21
C PHE A 254 -19.62 78.40 23.06
N GLU A 255 -19.26 78.76 21.83
CA GLU A 255 -19.43 77.88 20.68
C GLU A 255 -18.67 76.59 21.03
N LEU A 256 -19.41 75.52 21.32
CA LEU A 256 -18.84 74.18 21.33
C LEU A 256 -18.42 73.89 19.89
N LEU A 257 -17.17 74.21 19.57
CA LEU A 257 -16.53 73.77 18.36
C LEU A 257 -16.55 72.24 18.35
N ASP A 258 -17.09 71.65 17.29
CA ASP A 258 -16.95 70.23 16.99
C ASP A 258 -15.46 69.89 17.05
N LYS A 259 -15.07 68.89 17.84
CA LYS A 259 -13.68 68.43 17.98
C LYS A 259 -13.00 68.15 16.62
N GLU A 260 -13.77 67.70 15.63
CA GLU A 260 -13.26 67.49 14.26
C GLU A 260 -12.79 68.78 13.56
N LYS A 261 -13.38 69.94 13.86
CA LYS A 261 -12.98 71.22 13.28
C LYS A 261 -11.72 71.78 13.93
N GLU A 262 -11.52 71.56 15.23
CA GLU A 262 -10.25 71.89 15.91
C GLU A 262 -9.10 71.03 15.37
N GLU A 263 -9.33 69.73 15.16
CA GLU A 263 -8.31 68.83 14.60
C GLU A 263 -7.93 69.21 13.15
N GLN A 264 -8.89 69.61 12.33
CA GLN A 264 -8.61 70.06 10.95
C GLN A 264 -7.82 71.37 10.90
N LEU A 265 -8.04 72.29 11.84
CA LEU A 265 -7.27 73.54 11.91
C LEU A 265 -5.85 73.32 12.44
N PHE A 266 -5.65 72.33 13.30
CA PHE A 266 -4.33 71.97 13.83
C PHE A 266 -3.41 71.33 12.79
N PHE A 267 -3.95 70.62 11.79
CA PHE A 267 -3.16 69.93 10.76
C PHE A 267 -2.79 70.76 9.52
N PHE A 268 -3.37 71.95 9.35
CA PHE A 268 -3.13 72.82 8.18
C PHE A 268 -2.65 74.24 8.53
N THR A 269 -2.06 74.41 9.72
CA THR A 269 -1.23 75.59 10.03
C THR A 269 0.23 75.17 10.12
#